data_AF-M2YIR4-F1
#
_entry.id   AF-M2YIR4-F1
#
_cell.length_a   1.000
_cell.length_b   1.000
_cell.length_c   1.000
_cell.angle_alpha   90.00
_cell.angle_beta   90.00
_cell.angle_gamma   90.00
#
_symmetry.space_group_name_H-M   'P 1'
#
loop_
_entity.id
_entity.type
_entity.pdbx_description
1 polymer ?
#
loop_
_entity_poly.entity_id
_entity_poly.type
_entity_poly.pdbx_seq_one_letter_code
_entity_poly.pdbx_strand_id
1 'polypeptide(L)' 'MSVETPKAQDVVDDVTGRLASEFSTKLSPAAVGVIVRATHRELQEQIVPEAIGEMLHRLARHRIARVVRVL' A
#
# COMPACT_ATOMS: atom_id res chain seq x y z
N MET A 1 17.00 6.29 14.69
CA MET A 1 16.51 6.55 13.33
C MET A 1 14.99 6.50 13.39
N SER A 2 14.34 7.65 13.53
CA SER A 2 12.88 7.72 13.42
C SER A 2 12.57 7.69 11.93
N VAL A 3 11.98 6.60 11.47
CA VAL A 3 11.38 6.56 10.14
C VAL A 3 10.20 7.53 10.18
N GLU A 4 10.40 8.72 9.60
CA GLU A 4 9.30 9.64 9.36
C GLU A 4 8.35 8.90 8.42
N THR A 5 7.25 8.38 8.98
CA THR A 5 6.17 7.81 8.18
C THR A 5 5.70 8.90 7.23
N PRO A 6 5.81 8.70 5.90
CA PRO A 6 5.33 9.68 4.94
C PRO A 6 3.89 10.05 5.29
N LYS A 7 3.56 11.34 5.24
CA LYS A 7 2.20 11.76 5.53
C LYS A 7 1.30 11.05 4.52
N ALA A 8 0.13 10.54 4.94
CA ALA A 8 -0.74 9.74 4.07
C ALA A 8 -1.06 10.43 2.72
N GLN A 9 -1.05 11.75 2.70
CA GLN A 9 -1.19 12.56 1.49
C GLN A 9 -0.03 12.36 0.50
N ASP A 10 1.21 12.29 0.99
CA ASP A 10 2.42 12.08 0.19
C ASP A 10 2.38 10.72 -0.52
N VAL A 11 1.86 9.69 0.15
CA VAL A 11 1.68 8.34 -0.43
C VAL A 11 0.63 8.34 -1.53
N VAL A 12 -0.49 9.04 -1.32
CA VAL A 12 -1.58 9.15 -2.31
C VAL A 12 -1.09 9.86 -3.57
N ASP A 13 -0.32 10.94 -3.41
CA ASP A 13 0.17 11.75 -4.52
C ASP A 13 1.25 10.98 -5.31
N ASP A 14 2.17 10.28 -4.65
CA ASP A 14 3.17 9.42 -5.28
C ASP A 14 2.57 8.25 -6.06
N VAL A 15 1.53 7.61 -5.51
CA VAL A 15 0.80 6.53 -6.19
C VAL A 15 0.02 7.09 -7.38
N THR A 16 -0.62 8.25 -7.22
CA THR A 16 -1.36 8.91 -8.31
C THR A 16 -0.43 9.26 -9.46
N GLY A 17 0.75 9.82 -9.20
CA GLY A 17 1.72 10.17 -10.24
C GLY A 17 2.19 8.95 -11.06
N ARG A 18 2.50 7.84 -10.39
CA ARG A 18 2.90 6.60 -11.06
C ARG A 18 1.79 6.01 -11.91
N LEU A 19 0.58 5.89 -11.37
CA LEU A 19 -0.56 5.33 -12.09
C LEU A 19 -1.03 6.24 -13.23
N ALA A 20 -0.94 7.56 -13.07
CA ALA A 20 -1.27 8.51 -14.13
C ALA A 20 -0.31 8.37 -15.32
N SER A 21 0.97 8.08 -15.05
CA SER A 21 1.94 7.75 -16.10
C SER A 21 1.61 6.42 -16.78
N GLU A 22 1.39 5.37 -15.99
CA GLU A 22 1.09 4.02 -16.47
C GLU A 22 -0.19 3.94 -17.32
N PHE A 23 -1.25 4.63 -16.91
CA PHE A 23 -2.55 4.60 -17.56
C PHE A 23 -2.82 5.82 -18.45
N SER A 24 -1.80 6.62 -18.76
CA SER A 24 -1.91 7.88 -19.53
C SER A 24 -2.62 7.74 -20.88
N THR A 25 -2.56 6.56 -21.50
CA THR A 25 -3.23 6.26 -22.79
C THR A 25 -4.72 5.97 -22.66
N LYS A 26 -5.21 5.71 -21.45
CA LYS A 26 -6.59 5.24 -21.17
C LYS A 26 -7.36 6.15 -20.23
N LEU A 27 -6.68 6.81 -19.30
CA LEU A 27 -7.29 7.61 -18.24
C LEU A 27 -6.60 8.96 -18.11
N SER A 28 -7.40 9.99 -17.83
CA SER A 28 -6.85 11.29 -17.46
C SER A 28 -6.24 11.24 -16.05
N PRO A 29 -5.21 12.05 -15.76
CA PRO A 29 -4.63 12.14 -14.42
C PRO A 29 -5.68 12.47 -13.34
N ALA A 30 -6.70 13.26 -13.69
CA ALA A 30 -7.82 13.59 -12.80
C ALA A 30 -8.65 12.34 -12.45
N ALA A 31 -8.95 11.48 -13.43
CA ALA A 31 -9.68 10.23 -13.20
C ALA A 31 -8.87 9.26 -12.32
N VAL A 32 -7.57 9.13 -12.58
CA VAL A 32 -6.67 8.32 -11.74
C VAL A 32 -6.65 8.84 -10.30
N GLY A 33 -6.52 10.15 -10.09
CA GLY A 33 -6.54 10.74 -8.75
C GLY A 33 -7.85 10.50 -7.99
N VAL A 34 -9.00 10.50 -8.67
CA VAL A 34 -10.29 10.16 -8.05
C VAL A 34 -10.30 8.70 -7.58
N ILE A 35 -9.84 7.77 -8.43
CA ILE A 35 -9.78 6.34 -8.11
C ILE A 35 -8.84 6.09 -6.93
N VAL A 36 -7.62 6.62 -6.96
CA VAL A 36 -6.62 6.41 -5.90
C VAL A 36 -7.13 6.94 -4.55
N ARG A 37 -7.79 8.10 -4.51
CA ARG A 37 -8.38 8.64 -3.27
C ARG A 37 -9.54 7.80 -2.74
N ALA A 38 -10.39 7.28 -3.63
CA ALA A 38 -11.48 6.38 -3.24
C ALA A 38 -10.92 5.07 -2.66
N THR A 39 -9.96 4.45 -3.35
CA THR A 39 -9.28 3.24 -2.86
C THR A 39 -8.55 3.48 -1.53
N HIS A 40 -7.89 4.63 -1.35
CA HIS A 40 -7.26 4.96 -0.07
C HIS A 40 -8.29 5.08 1.06
N ARG A 41 -9.45 5.69 0.81
CA ARG A 41 -10.54 5.78 1.79
C ARG A 41 -11.10 4.40 2.14
N GLU A 42 -11.36 3.56 1.14
CA GLU A 42 -11.80 2.19 1.35
C GLU A 42 -10.80 1.39 2.18
N LEU A 43 -9.49 1.55 1.94
CA LEU A 43 -8.45 0.91 2.75
C LEU A 43 -8.45 1.43 4.19
N GLN A 44 -8.61 2.74 4.42
CA GLN A 44 -8.72 3.27 5.79
C GLN A 44 -9.97 2.75 6.52
N GLU A 45 -11.04 2.46 5.77
CA GLU A 45 -12.29 1.93 6.32
C GLU A 45 -12.28 0.39 6.48
N GLN A 46 -11.48 -0.33 5.69
CA GLN A 46 -11.43 -1.80 5.65
C GLN A 46 -10.18 -2.42 6.28
N ILE A 47 -9.15 -1.62 6.58
CA ILE A 47 -8.02 -2.08 7.38
C ILE A 47 -8.48 -2.08 8.84
N VAL A 48 -9.04 -3.21 9.25
CA VAL A 48 -9.11 -3.59 10.66
C VAL A 48 -7.66 -3.68 11.14
N PRO A 49 -7.17 -2.82 12.05
CA PRO A 49 -5.77 -2.83 12.50
C PRO A 49 -5.32 -4.21 12.99
N GLU A 50 -6.25 -4.98 13.53
CA GLU A 50 -6.08 -6.37 13.95
C GLU A 50 -5.74 -7.32 12.78
N ALA A 51 -6.24 -7.07 11.57
CA ALA A 51 -5.96 -7.89 10.39
C ALA A 51 -4.53 -7.69 9.85
N ILE A 52 -3.94 -6.50 10.04
CA ILE A 52 -2.53 -6.24 9.68
C ILE A 52 -1.61 -7.07 10.55
N GLY A 53 -1.86 -7.14 11.87
CA GLY A 53 -1.06 -7.94 12.80
C GLY A 53 -1.05 -9.43 12.41
N GLU A 54 -2.22 -9.98 12.12
CA GLU A 54 -2.42 -11.34 11.62
C GLU A 54 -1.65 -11.61 10.32
N MET A 55 -1.78 -10.71 9.33
CA MET A 55 -1.16 -10.88 8.02
C MET A 55 0.37 -10.73 8.08
N LEU A 56 0.85 -9.80 8.91
CA LEU A 56 2.27 -9.63 9.20
C LEU A 56 2.85 -10.86 9.91
N HIS A 57 2.14 -11.39 10.91
CA HIS A 57 2.55 -12.59 11.63
C HIS A 57 2.68 -13.79 10.69
N ARG A 58 1.67 -14.02 9.83
CA ARG A 58 1.68 -15.11 8.84
C ARG A 58 2.86 -14.97 7.86
N LEU A 59 3.09 -13.76 7.35
CA LEU A 59 4.18 -13.50 6.39
C LEU A 59 5.56 -13.65 7.04
N ALA A 60 5.74 -13.11 8.25
CA ALA A 60 6.99 -13.23 9.01
C ALA A 60 7.29 -14.69 9.33
N ARG A 61 6.31 -15.44 9.83
CA ARG A 61 6.44 -16.89 10.11
C ARG A 61 6.87 -17.66 8.87
N HIS A 62 6.25 -17.39 7.71
CA HIS A 62 6.62 -18.04 6.46
C HIS A 62 8.07 -17.73 6.05
N ARG A 63 8.49 -16.47 6.14
CA ARG A 63 9.87 -16.06 5.83
C ARG A 63 10.88 -16.70 6.77
N ILE A 64 10.62 -16.71 8.07
CA ILE A 64 11.48 -17.34 9.09
C ILE A 64 11.59 -18.84 8.85
N ALA A 65 10.49 -19.53 8.61
CA ALA A 65 10.50 -20.97 8.32
C ALA A 65 11.35 -21.30 7.08
N ARG A 66 11.36 -20.41 6.08
CA ARG A 66 12.20 -20.58 4.89
C ARG A 66 13.69 -20.38 5.19
N VAL A 67 14.05 -19.47 6.10
CA VAL A 67 15.45 -19.28 6.54
C VAL A 67 15.92 -20.46 7.40
N VAL A 68 15.10 -20.91 8.35
CA VAL A 68 15.43 -22.02 9.26
C VAL A 68 15.58 -23.35 8.50
N ARG A 69 14.83 -23.58 7.42
CA ARG A 69 14.98 -24.79 6.59
C ARG A 69 16.26 -24.83 5.74
N VAL A 70 16.99 -23.73 5.64
CA VAL A 70 18.22 -23.61 4.84
C VAL A 70 19.48 -23.74 5.71
N LEU A 71 19.32 -23.79 7.04
CA LEU A 71 20.37 -24.10 8.01
C LEU A 71 20.33 -25.59 8.38
#